data_AF-A0A9N7JLI1-F1
#
_entry.id   AF-A0A9N7JLI1-F1
#
_cell.length_a   1.000
_cell.length_b   1.000
_cell.length_c   1.000
_cell.angle_alpha   90.00
_cell.angle_beta   90.00
_cell.angle_gamma   90.00
#
_symmetry.space_group_name_H-M   'P 1'
#
loop_
_entity.id
_entity.type
_entity.pdbx_description
1 polymer ?
#
loop_
_entity_poly.entity_id
_entity_poly.type
_entity_poly.pdbx_seq_one_letter_code
_entity_poly.pdbx_strand_id
1 'polypeptide(L)'
;MKFKLEKNLRIVSELITYFHKLGTDDVHLDIKSEDDKSYFYISGEVLNLPQEELNNLNLILNTQRQHEIEHYYWNLGGESELDCELSLIGMMVDDVIITYENNILTLKILRKES
;
A
#
# COMPACT_ATOMS: atom_id res chain seq x y z
N MET A 1 15.20 11.11 5.86
CA MET A 1 15.62 9.74 5.50
C MET A 1 16.13 9.74 4.06
N LYS A 2 17.17 8.97 3.72
CA LYS A 2 17.61 8.79 2.32
C LYS A 2 16.46 8.11 1.55
N PHE A 3 16.13 8.59 0.35
CA PHE A 3 15.12 8.03 -0.55
C PHE A 3 13.65 8.08 -0.11
N LYS A 4 13.23 9.10 0.67
CA LYS A 4 11.84 9.25 1.12
C LYS A 4 10.84 9.29 -0.06
N LEU A 5 11.14 10.12 -1.06
CA LEU A 5 10.27 10.29 -2.22
C LEU A 5 10.13 8.96 -2.98
N GLU A 6 11.24 8.27 -3.22
CA GLU A 6 11.28 7.03 -3.98
C GLU A 6 10.53 5.90 -3.26
N LYS A 7 10.63 5.83 -1.93
CA LYS A 7 9.83 4.89 -1.12
C LYS A 7 8.34 5.20 -1.20
N ASN A 8 7.97 6.47 -1.11
CA ASN A 8 6.57 6.88 -1.26
C ASN A 8 6.04 6.55 -2.66
N LEU A 9 6.82 6.80 -3.71
CA LEU A 9 6.44 6.45 -5.08
C LEU A 9 6.32 4.94 -5.29
N ARG A 10 7.14 4.13 -4.62
CA ARG A 10 7.02 2.66 -4.66
C ARG A 10 5.72 2.20 -4.00
N ILE A 11 5.39 2.70 -2.81
CA ILE A 11 4.11 2.43 -2.14
C ILE A 11 2.94 2.75 -3.06
N VAL A 12 2.98 3.92 -3.67
CA VAL A 12 1.95 4.39 -4.60
C VAL A 12 1.80 3.48 -5.81
N SER A 13 2.92 3.11 -6.43
CA SER A 13 2.95 2.22 -7.60
C SER A 13 2.26 0.89 -7.28
N GLU A 14 2.61 0.26 -6.16
CA GLU A 14 2.02 -1.04 -5.80
C GLU A 14 0.54 -0.94 -5.43
N LEU A 15 0.12 0.13 -4.75
CA LEU A 15 -1.30 0.34 -4.45
C LEU A 15 -2.11 0.55 -5.73
N ILE A 16 -1.64 1.37 -6.67
CA ILE A 16 -2.31 1.57 -7.97
C ILE A 16 -2.39 0.24 -8.74
N THR A 17 -1.29 -0.51 -8.80
CA THR A 17 -1.25 -1.84 -9.44
C THR A 17 -2.27 -2.78 -8.82
N TYR A 18 -2.42 -2.78 -7.49
CA TYR A 18 -3.42 -3.60 -6.81
C TYR A 18 -4.86 -3.21 -7.17
N PHE A 19 -5.19 -1.92 -7.15
CA PHE A 19 -6.53 -1.47 -7.56
C PHE A 19 -6.84 -1.84 -9.01
N HIS A 20 -5.88 -1.73 -9.93
CA HIS A 20 -6.06 -2.21 -11.30
C HIS A 20 -6.25 -3.73 -11.39
N LYS A 21 -5.54 -4.53 -10.59
CA LYS A 21 -5.74 -5.99 -10.51
C LYS A 21 -7.15 -6.36 -10.01
N LEU A 22 -7.78 -5.49 -9.22
CA LEU A 22 -9.18 -5.61 -8.79
C LEU A 22 -10.20 -5.16 -9.86
N GLY A 23 -9.74 -4.70 -11.03
CA GLY A 23 -10.59 -4.25 -12.13
C GLY A 23 -11.05 -2.79 -12.00
N THR A 24 -10.41 -1.99 -11.14
CA THR A 24 -10.69 -0.56 -11.02
C THR A 24 -9.88 0.23 -12.05
N ASP A 25 -10.57 0.95 -12.94
CA ASP A 25 -9.92 1.84 -13.92
C ASP A 25 -9.86 3.31 -13.44
N ASP A 26 -10.67 3.67 -12.44
CA ASP A 26 -10.70 5.00 -11.83
C ASP A 26 -10.21 4.94 -10.38
N VAL A 27 -8.95 5.35 -10.16
CA VAL A 27 -8.27 5.32 -8.88
C VAL A 27 -7.93 6.75 -8.45
N HIS A 28 -8.43 7.15 -7.28
CA HIS A 28 -8.13 8.42 -6.65
C HIS A 28 -7.04 8.23 -5.60
N LEU A 29 -6.01 9.07 -5.63
CA LEU A 29 -4.88 9.00 -4.73
C LEU A 29 -4.47 10.40 -4.26
N ASP A 30 -4.39 10.57 -2.94
CA ASP A 30 -3.78 11.73 -2.30
C ASP A 30 -2.57 11.31 -1.46
N ILE A 31 -1.47 12.06 -1.60
CA ILE A 31 -0.26 11.87 -0.81
C ILE A 31 0.05 13.16 -0.09
N LYS A 32 0.24 13.08 1.22
CA LYS A 32 0.73 14.19 2.03
C LYS A 32 2.04 13.79 2.69
N SER A 33 3.09 14.55 2.42
CA SER A 33 4.39 14.37 3.07
C SER A 33 4.65 15.50 4.06
N GLU A 34 4.84 15.15 5.31
CA GLU A 34 5.29 16.01 6.42
C GLU A 34 6.73 15.62 6.80
N ASP A 35 7.43 16.38 7.64
CA ASP A 35 8.86 16.13 7.90
C ASP A 35 9.14 14.72 8.44
N ASP A 36 8.31 14.23 9.36
CA ASP A 36 8.47 12.95 10.05
C ASP A 36 7.50 11.85 9.58
N LYS A 37 6.53 12.18 8.71
CA LYS A 37 5.45 11.27 8.31
C LYS A 37 5.03 11.44 6.87
N SER A 38 4.51 10.37 6.29
CA SER A 38 3.84 10.34 5.00
C SER A 38 2.47 9.70 5.16
N TYR A 39 1.45 10.33 4.60
CA TYR A 39 0.07 9.86 4.60
C TYR A 39 -0.35 9.57 3.17
N PHE A 40 -1.02 8.46 2.98
CA PHE A 40 -1.60 8.06 1.70
C PHE A 40 -3.07 7.81 1.88
N TYR A 41 -3.87 8.36 0.98
CA TYR A 41 -5.28 8.05 0.83
C TYR A 41 -5.46 7.53 -0.58
N ILE A 42 -5.92 6.28 -0.72
CA ILE A 42 -6.26 5.72 -2.03
C ILE A 42 -7.67 5.14 -1.98
N SER A 43 -8.45 5.42 -3.01
CA SER A 43 -9.81 4.91 -3.14
C SER A 43 -10.19 4.64 -4.59
N GLY A 44 -11.10 3.71 -4.78
CA GLY A 44 -11.62 3.36 -6.10
C GLY A 44 -12.83 2.43 -6.01
N GLU A 45 -13.60 2.38 -7.09
CA GLU A 45 -14.75 1.49 -7.20
C GLU A 45 -14.28 0.06 -7.49
N VAL A 46 -14.60 -0.87 -6.59
CA VAL A 46 -14.33 -2.30 -6.69
C VAL A 46 -15.66 -3.03 -6.53
N LEU A 47 -16.15 -3.63 -7.61
CA LEU A 47 -17.42 -4.34 -7.61
C LEU A 47 -17.30 -5.72 -6.96
N ASN A 48 -18.19 -6.02 -6.01
CA ASN A 48 -18.31 -7.34 -5.38
C ASN A 48 -16.99 -7.88 -4.79
N LEU A 49 -16.21 -7.04 -4.09
CA LEU A 49 -14.96 -7.47 -3.45
C LEU A 49 -15.26 -8.62 -2.46
N PRO A 50 -14.67 -9.82 -2.66
CA PRO A 50 -14.90 -10.93 -1.75
C PRO A 50 -14.42 -10.60 -0.33
N GLN A 51 -15.16 -11.03 0.69
CA GLN A 51 -14.77 -10.79 2.08
C GLN A 51 -13.41 -11.43 2.41
N GLU A 52 -13.07 -12.56 1.78
CA GLU A 52 -11.77 -13.22 1.93
C GLU A 52 -10.63 -12.34 1.40
N GLU A 53 -10.80 -11.73 0.22
CA GLU A 53 -9.83 -10.79 -0.35
C GLU A 53 -9.62 -9.58 0.55
N LEU A 54 -10.71 -9.00 1.08
CA LEU A 54 -10.64 -7.88 2.02
C LEU A 54 -9.90 -8.26 3.32
N ASN A 55 -10.15 -9.47 3.83
CA ASN A 55 -9.47 -9.98 5.02
C ASN A 55 -7.98 -10.21 4.76
N ASN A 56 -7.63 -10.78 3.59
CA ASN A 56 -6.25 -11.02 3.18
C ASN A 56 -5.49 -9.70 3.02
N LEU A 57 -6.09 -8.70 2.34
CA LEU A 57 -5.52 -7.37 2.21
C LEU A 57 -5.24 -6.75 3.57
N ASN A 58 -6.17 -6.87 4.51
CA ASN A 58 -6.02 -6.35 5.87
C ASN A 58 -4.89 -7.06 6.62
N LEU A 59 -4.80 -8.38 6.52
CA LEU A 59 -3.72 -9.18 7.11
C LEU A 59 -2.34 -8.78 6.57
N ILE A 60 -2.22 -8.62 5.25
CA ILE A 60 -0.97 -8.27 4.57
C ILE A 60 -0.53 -6.86 4.97
N LEU A 61 -1.41 -5.86 4.83
CA LEU A 61 -1.04 -4.45 5.01
C LEU A 61 -0.90 -4.03 6.49
N ASN A 62 -1.56 -4.73 7.42
CA ASN A 62 -1.36 -4.51 8.87
C ASN A 62 -0.31 -5.47 9.47
N THR A 63 0.57 -6.05 8.65
CA THR A 63 1.76 -6.72 9.15
C THR A 63 2.65 -5.72 9.89
N GLN A 64 3.26 -6.12 11.00
CA GLN A 64 4.17 -5.25 11.75
C GLN A 64 5.32 -4.77 10.87
N ARG A 65 5.59 -3.46 10.88
CA ARG A 65 6.67 -2.84 10.13
C ARG A 65 8.03 -3.49 10.41
N GLN A 66 8.80 -3.77 9.36
CA GLN A 66 10.09 -4.48 9.47
C GLN A 66 11.22 -3.66 8.82
N HIS A 67 11.84 -2.76 9.61
CA HIS A 67 12.92 -1.86 9.15
C HIS A 67 14.12 -2.58 8.54
N GLU A 68 14.47 -3.77 9.05
CA GLU A 68 15.61 -4.55 8.55
C GLU A 68 15.37 -5.12 7.15
N ILE A 69 14.11 -5.47 6.84
CA ILE A 69 13.71 -6.08 5.57
C ILE A 69 13.53 -5.02 4.47
N GLU A 70 13.13 -3.79 4.83
CA GLU A 70 12.98 -2.66 3.92
C GLU A 70 14.27 -2.39 3.11
N HIS A 71 15.44 -2.52 3.73
CA HIS A 71 16.73 -2.36 3.06
C HIS A 71 17.08 -3.49 2.08
N TYR A 72 16.61 -4.72 2.32
CA TYR A 72 16.94 -5.89 1.52
C TYR A 72 16.12 -5.93 0.21
N TYR A 73 14.82 -5.61 0.29
CA TYR A 73 13.93 -5.52 -0.88
C TYR A 73 14.13 -4.26 -1.72
N TRP A 74 14.77 -3.23 -1.18
CA TRP A 74 15.22 -2.08 -1.97
C TRP A 74 16.15 -2.50 -3.12
N ASN A 75 17.06 -3.44 -2.85
CA ASN A 75 18.06 -3.90 -3.82
C ASN A 75 17.56 -5.01 -4.77
N LEU A 76 16.41 -5.62 -4.47
CA LEU A 76 15.84 -6.76 -5.21
C LEU A 76 14.64 -6.36 -6.10
N GLY A 77 14.36 -5.05 -6.24
CA GLY A 77 13.27 -4.53 -7.06
C GLY A 77 13.52 -4.65 -8.55
N GLY A 78 13.56 -5.88 -9.06
CA GLY A 78 13.57 -6.21 -10.47
C GLY A 78 12.89 -7.56 -10.66
N GLU A 79 11.66 -7.52 -11.17
CA GLU A 79 10.91 -8.67 -11.70
C GLU A 79 10.51 -9.75 -10.67
N SER A 80 9.35 -9.57 -10.03
CA SER A 80 8.64 -10.67 -9.38
C SER A 80 7.15 -10.52 -9.62
N GLU A 81 6.64 -11.20 -10.65
CA GLU A 81 5.20 -11.36 -10.86
C GLU A 81 4.57 -12.03 -9.63
N LEU A 82 3.67 -11.28 -8.98
CA LEU A 82 2.60 -11.72 -8.07
C LEU A 82 2.98 -11.86 -6.57
N ASP A 83 2.11 -11.27 -5.74
CA ASP A 83 1.97 -11.31 -4.27
C ASP A 83 3.09 -10.77 -3.35
N CYS A 84 4.33 -10.69 -3.82
CA CYS A 84 5.44 -10.15 -3.01
C CYS A 84 5.37 -8.63 -2.78
N GLU A 85 4.65 -7.90 -3.64
CA GLU A 85 4.66 -6.43 -3.70
C GLU A 85 3.84 -5.77 -2.58
N LEU A 86 2.60 -6.23 -2.34
CA LEU A 86 1.77 -5.71 -1.24
C LEU A 86 2.32 -6.09 0.14
N SER A 87 2.91 -7.28 0.25
CA SER A 87 3.59 -7.74 1.45
C SER A 87 4.75 -6.81 1.83
N LEU A 88 5.49 -6.34 0.82
CA LEU A 88 6.52 -5.32 1.02
C LEU A 88 5.90 -4.00 1.52
N ILE A 89 4.76 -3.57 0.97
CA ILE A 89 4.08 -2.35 1.44
C ILE A 89 3.68 -2.49 2.92
N GLY A 90 3.09 -3.61 3.31
CA GLY A 90 2.76 -3.88 4.72
C GLY A 90 3.97 -3.77 5.65
N MET A 91 5.15 -4.22 5.20
CA MET A 91 6.40 -4.09 5.97
C MET A 91 7.01 -2.68 5.97
N MET A 92 6.58 -1.78 5.07
CA MET A 92 7.10 -0.42 4.90
C MET A 92 6.28 0.66 5.61
N VAL A 93 5.05 0.36 6.00
CA VAL A 93 4.09 1.30 6.58
C VAL A 93 3.87 1.01 8.06
N ASP A 94 3.34 1.97 8.81
CA ASP A 94 3.18 1.87 10.26
C ASP A 94 1.74 1.55 10.66
N ASP A 95 0.76 2.16 9.98
CA ASP A 95 -0.66 1.96 10.28
C ASP A 95 -1.49 1.98 9.00
N VAL A 96 -2.45 1.06 8.88
CA VAL A 96 -3.36 0.98 7.73
C VAL A 96 -4.81 0.79 8.18
N ILE A 97 -5.69 1.66 7.70
CA ILE A 97 -7.14 1.55 7.88
C ILE A 97 -7.74 1.23 6.52
N ILE A 98 -8.48 0.13 6.44
CA ILE A 98 -9.15 -0.34 5.22
C ILE A 98 -10.66 -0.30 5.44
N THR A 99 -11.39 0.33 4.52
CA THR A 99 -12.85 0.35 4.53
C THR A 99 -13.37 -0.04 3.15
N TYR A 100 -14.45 -0.82 3.13
CA TYR A 100 -15.16 -1.18 1.91
C TYR A 100 -16.65 -0.96 2.11
N GLU A 101 -17.18 0.10 1.50
CA GLU A 101 -18.57 0.53 1.65
C GLU A 101 -19.11 1.00 0.30
N ASN A 102 -20.33 0.58 -0.07
CA ASN A 102 -20.98 0.95 -1.34
C ASN A 102 -20.09 0.70 -2.57
N ASN A 103 -19.41 -0.45 -2.62
CA ASN A 103 -18.44 -0.82 -3.65
C ASN A 103 -17.20 0.08 -3.72
N ILE A 104 -16.97 0.96 -2.76
CA ILE A 104 -15.76 1.80 -2.72
C ILE A 104 -14.78 1.18 -1.72
N LEU A 105 -13.64 0.71 -2.24
CA LEU A 105 -12.49 0.33 -1.42
C LEU A 105 -11.68 1.59 -1.12
N THR A 106 -11.38 1.82 0.15
CA THR A 106 -10.56 2.95 0.61
C THR A 106 -9.49 2.48 1.58
N LEU A 107 -8.25 2.89 1.36
CA LEU A 107 -7.12 2.66 2.25
C LEU A 107 -6.59 4.00 2.73
N LYS A 108 -6.42 4.11 4.06
CA LYS A 108 -5.73 5.23 4.72
C LYS A 108 -4.47 4.69 5.36
N ILE A 109 -3.32 5.15 4.90
CA ILE A 109 -2.02 4.60 5.28
C ILE A 109 -1.19 5.70 5.92
N LEU A 110 -0.55 5.38 7.05
CA LEU A 110 0.46 6.20 7.71
C LEU A 110 1.81 5.49 7.65
N ARG A 111 2.83 6.23 7.28
CA ARG A 111 4.23 5.81 7.36
C ARG A 111 5.05 6.87 8.09
N LYS A 112 5.78 6.48 9.12
CA LYS A 112 6.72 7.30 9.89
C LYS A 112 8.11 7.23 9.22
N GLU A 113 8.82 8.34 9.19
CA GLU A 113 10.15 8.45 8.55
C GLU A 113 11.31 8.03 9.46
N SER A 114 11.00 7.47 10.64
CA SER A 114 11.93 6.93 11.64
C SER A 114 12.48 5.56 11.25
#